data_AF-S0FNF6-F1
#
_entry.id   AF-S0FNF6-F1
#
_cell.length_a   1.000
_cell.length_b   1.000
_cell.length_c   1.000
_cell.angle_alpha   90.00
_cell.angle_beta   90.00
_cell.angle_gamma   90.00
#
_symmetry.space_group_name_H-M   'P 1'
#
loop_
_entity.id
_entity.type
_entity.pdbx_description
1 polymer ?
#
loop_
_entity_poly.entity_id
_entity_poly.type
_entity_poly.pdbx_seq_one_letter_code
_entity_poly.pdbx_strand_id
1 'polypeptide(L)'
;MGLPKISIAFKTAGITAVKRGERGIVALVLRDDAQTGVFTMSEIDEIPAGISDYNREQIQLAMMGTANPPKRVIAYFISMSSENYNEAMNYLETVKWDYIAIPEITSQDTLTVATWIKQLRNSRNKKVKAVLPDCASDNEGIVNFATDSIRTADKTYTAGQYCGRIAGILAGMPLTISATYQVLPEVTDVPHLKDTELNEAIDAGKLILYHDGEKVKIARAVNSFVSATQDKGEDFKKIKIMDILDLINQDITKTAEDYYIGKVANSYDNKCLLISAIQAYFEALELDNLLDPGKNQVFIDIPVQSNFLKGTGVDVSSMNEQQIKEANTKDKVFLAANIKPLDAVEDITLNINL
;
A
#
# COMPACT_ATOMS: atom_id res chain seq x y z
N MET A 1 33.88 -8.10 -14.67
CA MET A 1 33.06 -9.28 -14.27
C MET A 1 31.82 -8.72 -13.60
N GLY A 2 30.63 -8.86 -14.21
CA GLY A 2 29.40 -8.17 -13.77
C GLY A 2 28.90 -8.59 -12.39
N LEU A 3 27.76 -8.04 -11.96
CA LEU A 3 27.07 -8.37 -10.69
C LEU A 3 25.94 -9.40 -10.93
N PRO A 4 26.20 -10.68 -11.26
CA PRO A 4 25.15 -11.61 -11.67
C PRO A 4 24.08 -11.81 -10.60
N LYS A 5 24.45 -11.78 -9.31
CA LYS A 5 23.50 -12.01 -8.21
C LYS A 5 22.41 -10.94 -8.10
N ILE A 6 22.76 -9.65 -8.22
CA ILE A 6 21.79 -8.56 -8.10
C ILE A 6 20.86 -8.52 -9.32
N SER A 7 21.40 -8.72 -10.52
CA SER A 7 20.59 -8.77 -11.74
C SER A 7 19.62 -9.95 -11.74
N ILE A 8 20.06 -11.12 -11.26
CA ILE A 8 19.17 -12.29 -11.09
C ILE A 8 18.08 -11.99 -10.05
N ALA A 9 18.43 -11.35 -8.92
CA ALA A 9 17.46 -11.00 -7.88
C ALA A 9 16.40 -10.02 -8.39
N PHE A 10 16.80 -8.93 -9.06
CA PHE A 10 15.86 -7.98 -9.67
C PHE A 10 14.99 -8.61 -10.74
N LYS A 11 15.57 -9.42 -11.63
CA LYS A 11 14.80 -10.14 -12.65
C LYS A 11 13.79 -11.10 -12.03
N THR A 12 14.18 -11.83 -10.99
CA THR A 12 13.29 -12.74 -10.26
C THR A 12 12.19 -11.96 -9.53
N ALA A 13 12.52 -10.83 -8.92
CA ALA A 13 11.55 -9.95 -8.30
C ALA A 13 10.54 -9.46 -9.34
N GLY A 14 10.99 -8.98 -10.50
CA GLY A 14 10.13 -8.54 -11.59
C GLY A 14 9.18 -9.63 -12.06
N ILE A 15 9.71 -10.79 -12.45
CA ILE A 15 8.92 -11.95 -12.95
C ILE A 15 7.88 -12.44 -11.94
N THR A 16 8.14 -12.30 -10.64
CA THR A 16 7.22 -12.77 -9.60
C THR A 16 6.40 -11.65 -8.97
N ALA A 17 6.44 -10.43 -9.52
CA ALA A 17 5.76 -9.25 -8.98
C ALA A 17 4.24 -9.40 -8.96
N VAL A 18 3.63 -9.82 -10.08
CA VAL A 18 2.18 -10.09 -10.14
C VAL A 18 1.78 -11.11 -9.07
N LYS A 19 2.46 -12.25 -9.01
CA LYS A 19 2.18 -13.29 -8.00
C LYS A 19 2.36 -12.80 -6.55
N ARG A 20 3.33 -11.92 -6.28
CA ARG A 20 3.50 -11.32 -4.95
C ARG A 20 2.43 -10.26 -4.66
N GLY A 21 1.98 -9.54 -5.67
CA GLY A 21 0.94 -8.53 -5.60
C GLY A 21 -0.49 -9.05 -5.65
N GLU A 22 -0.70 -10.33 -5.98
CA GLU A 22 -2.02 -10.99 -5.97
C GLU A 22 -2.58 -11.17 -4.56
N ARG A 23 -1.72 -11.32 -3.55
CA ARG A 23 -2.10 -11.60 -2.17
C ARG A 23 -1.17 -10.89 -1.18
N GLY A 24 -1.64 -9.77 -0.65
CA GLY A 24 -1.04 -9.03 0.45
C GLY A 24 -1.32 -9.62 1.83
N ILE A 25 -0.83 -8.96 2.86
CA ILE A 25 -0.91 -9.37 4.27
C ILE A 25 -1.70 -8.32 5.05
N VAL A 26 -2.73 -8.76 5.78
CA VAL A 26 -3.51 -7.90 6.66
C VAL A 26 -2.99 -8.01 8.09
N ALA A 27 -2.75 -6.90 8.76
CA ALA A 27 -2.59 -6.82 10.20
C ALA A 27 -3.93 -6.41 10.83
N LEU A 28 -4.31 -7.05 11.92
CA LEU A 28 -5.52 -6.76 12.66
C LEU A 28 -5.16 -6.61 14.13
N VAL A 29 -5.51 -5.48 14.74
CA VAL A 29 -5.34 -5.29 16.19
C VAL A 29 -6.68 -5.46 16.86
N LEU A 30 -6.76 -6.40 17.79
CA LEU A 30 -7.99 -6.80 18.47
C LEU A 30 -7.80 -6.69 19.98
N ARG A 31 -8.90 -6.46 20.70
CA ARG A 31 -8.91 -6.46 22.16
C ARG A 31 -9.44 -7.80 22.65
N ASP A 32 -8.70 -8.45 23.55
CA ASP A 32 -9.11 -9.68 24.20
C ASP A 32 -8.34 -9.86 25.52
N ASP A 33 -9.00 -10.35 26.56
CA ASP A 33 -8.34 -10.69 27.84
C ASP A 33 -8.11 -12.20 27.97
N ALA A 34 -8.77 -13.03 27.16
CA ALA A 34 -8.57 -14.48 27.13
C ALA A 34 -7.34 -14.89 26.29
N GLN A 35 -6.90 -14.02 25.37
CA GLN A 35 -5.73 -14.23 24.52
C GLN A 35 -4.86 -12.97 24.48
N THR A 36 -3.55 -13.16 24.46
CA THR A 36 -2.57 -12.07 24.34
C THR A 36 -1.50 -12.44 23.31
N GLY A 37 -0.97 -11.45 22.61
CA GLY A 37 0.14 -11.65 21.67
C GLY A 37 -0.32 -11.86 20.23
N VAL A 38 0.48 -12.56 19.44
CA VAL A 38 0.38 -12.53 17.97
C VAL A 38 0.06 -13.89 17.38
N PHE A 39 -0.94 -13.92 16.52
CA PHE A 39 -1.33 -15.08 15.74
C PHE A 39 -1.24 -14.73 14.25
N THR A 40 -0.54 -15.57 13.49
CA THR A 40 -0.45 -15.42 12.03
C THR A 40 -1.17 -16.59 11.39
N MET A 41 -2.18 -16.29 10.58
CA MET A 41 -3.10 -17.28 10.02
C MET A 41 -3.22 -17.07 8.51
N SER A 42 -2.99 -18.11 7.73
CA SER A 42 -3.23 -18.16 6.29
C SER A 42 -4.59 -18.74 5.95
N GLU A 43 -5.17 -19.56 6.83
CA GLU A 43 -6.44 -20.26 6.61
C GLU A 43 -7.37 -20.15 7.83
N ILE A 44 -8.68 -20.34 7.62
CA ILE A 44 -9.71 -20.14 8.66
C ILE A 44 -9.59 -21.14 9.83
N ASP A 45 -9.09 -22.35 9.57
CA ASP A 45 -8.89 -23.38 10.60
C ASP A 45 -7.70 -23.08 11.53
N GLU A 46 -6.82 -22.15 11.16
CA GLU A 46 -5.72 -21.67 11.99
C GLU A 46 -6.16 -20.61 13.02
N ILE A 47 -7.43 -20.15 12.97
CA ILE A 47 -7.96 -19.18 13.93
C ILE A 47 -7.96 -19.79 15.34
N PRO A 48 -7.32 -19.16 16.33
CA PRO A 48 -7.16 -19.74 17.66
C PRO A 48 -8.51 -20.06 18.31
N ALA A 49 -8.56 -21.16 19.05
CA ALA A 49 -9.68 -21.47 19.93
C ALA A 49 -9.65 -20.55 21.16
N GLY A 50 -10.82 -20.34 21.79
CA GLY A 50 -10.92 -19.59 23.04
C GLY A 50 -10.91 -18.05 22.91
N ILE A 51 -10.79 -17.50 21.69
CA ILE A 51 -11.14 -16.09 21.43
C ILE A 51 -12.66 -15.90 21.43
N SER A 52 -13.11 -14.67 21.66
CA SER A 52 -14.52 -14.30 21.55
C SER A 52 -15.09 -14.54 20.14
N ASP A 53 -16.39 -14.77 20.04
CA ASP A 53 -17.09 -14.91 18.74
C ASP A 53 -16.93 -13.65 17.89
N TYR A 54 -16.92 -12.47 18.53
CA TYR A 54 -16.64 -11.20 17.88
C TYR A 54 -15.25 -11.17 17.23
N ASN A 55 -14.20 -11.51 17.98
CA ASN A 55 -12.83 -11.52 17.45
C ASN A 55 -12.64 -12.57 16.34
N ARG A 56 -13.27 -13.74 16.48
CA ARG A 56 -13.29 -14.76 15.43
C ARG A 56 -13.88 -14.23 14.14
N GLU A 57 -15.01 -13.56 14.23
CA GLU A 57 -15.67 -12.97 13.07
C GLU A 57 -14.85 -11.83 12.45
N GLN A 58 -14.24 -10.95 13.25
CA GLN A 58 -13.38 -9.89 12.72
C GLN A 58 -12.19 -10.44 11.93
N ILE A 59 -11.60 -11.55 12.40
CA ILE A 59 -10.54 -12.26 11.66
C ILE A 59 -11.10 -12.86 10.37
N GLN A 60 -12.27 -13.50 10.41
CA GLN A 60 -12.90 -14.08 9.22
C GLN A 60 -13.25 -13.02 8.17
N LEU A 61 -13.76 -11.85 8.57
CA LEU A 61 -14.00 -10.71 7.69
C LEU A 61 -12.71 -10.28 6.97
N ALA A 62 -11.60 -10.18 7.71
CA ALA A 62 -10.30 -9.84 7.14
C ALA A 62 -9.75 -10.92 6.20
N MET A 63 -10.02 -12.20 6.48
CA MET A 63 -9.58 -13.33 5.64
C MET A 63 -10.38 -13.51 4.35
N MET A 64 -11.57 -12.92 4.25
CA MET A 64 -12.52 -13.20 3.17
C MET A 64 -12.01 -12.79 1.77
N GLY A 65 -11.34 -11.63 1.65
CA GLY A 65 -10.81 -11.14 0.37
C GLY A 65 -11.87 -10.92 -0.72
N THR A 66 -11.50 -11.14 -1.98
CA THR A 66 -12.45 -11.11 -3.13
C THR A 66 -12.47 -12.46 -3.83
N ALA A 67 -11.97 -12.54 -5.07
CA ALA A 67 -11.67 -13.81 -5.72
C ALA A 67 -10.48 -14.52 -5.05
N ASN A 68 -9.56 -13.75 -4.47
CA ASN A 68 -8.43 -14.26 -3.70
C ASN A 68 -8.55 -13.77 -2.24
N PRO A 69 -8.36 -14.66 -1.26
CA PRO A 69 -8.15 -14.24 0.13
C PRO A 69 -6.77 -13.58 0.27
N PRO A 70 -6.56 -12.70 1.27
CA PRO A 70 -5.22 -12.27 1.63
C PRO A 70 -4.27 -13.45 1.86
N LYS A 71 -2.98 -13.24 1.71
CA LYS A 71 -1.97 -14.28 1.92
C LYS A 71 -1.99 -14.84 3.34
N ARG A 72 -2.21 -13.93 4.30
CA ARG A 72 -2.37 -14.22 5.73
C ARG A 72 -2.89 -12.98 6.46
N VAL A 73 -3.49 -13.23 7.62
CA VAL A 73 -3.86 -12.24 8.62
C VAL A 73 -2.93 -12.38 9.82
N ILE A 74 -2.36 -11.27 10.28
CA ILE A 74 -1.60 -11.16 11.52
C ILE A 74 -2.51 -10.51 12.55
N ALA A 75 -3.11 -11.29 13.44
CA ALA A 75 -3.91 -10.78 14.55
C ALA A 75 -3.01 -10.52 15.76
N TYR A 76 -2.99 -9.27 16.23
CA TYR A 76 -2.32 -8.86 17.45
C TYR A 76 -3.38 -8.58 18.51
N PHE A 77 -3.41 -9.37 19.58
CA PHE A 77 -4.31 -9.19 20.70
C PHE A 77 -3.65 -8.34 21.78
N ILE A 78 -4.31 -7.22 22.11
CA ILE A 78 -4.01 -6.38 23.27
C ILE A 78 -5.10 -6.60 24.34
N SER A 79 -4.79 -6.30 25.60
CA SER A 79 -5.79 -6.38 26.66
C SER A 79 -6.94 -5.40 26.44
N MET A 80 -8.14 -5.76 26.91
CA MET A 80 -9.29 -4.87 26.94
C MET A 80 -9.01 -3.57 27.70
N SER A 81 -8.16 -3.62 28.73
CA SER A 81 -7.78 -2.44 29.52
C SER A 81 -6.64 -1.61 28.91
N SER A 82 -6.08 -1.99 27.76
CA SER A 82 -4.99 -1.23 27.13
C SER A 82 -5.44 0.16 26.73
N GLU A 83 -4.79 1.20 27.24
CA GLU A 83 -5.13 2.61 26.98
C GLU A 83 -4.78 3.06 25.56
N ASN A 84 -3.88 2.35 24.87
CA ASN A 84 -3.40 2.70 23.54
C ASN A 84 -2.93 1.45 22.77
N TYR A 85 -2.50 1.65 21.52
CA TYR A 85 -2.08 0.59 20.60
C TYR A 85 -0.55 0.48 20.45
N ASN A 86 0.24 1.14 21.30
CA ASN A 86 1.70 1.28 21.12
C ASN A 86 2.43 -0.07 21.08
N GLU A 87 2.03 -1.03 21.91
CA GLU A 87 2.67 -2.36 21.93
C GLU A 87 2.50 -3.08 20.59
N ALA A 88 1.26 -3.12 20.07
CA ALA A 88 0.95 -3.69 18.77
C ALA A 88 1.68 -2.93 17.65
N MET A 89 1.66 -1.60 17.68
CA MET A 89 2.35 -0.76 16.70
C MET A 89 3.85 -1.04 16.67
N ASN A 90 4.52 -1.06 17.82
CA ASN A 90 5.95 -1.35 17.93
C ASN A 90 6.30 -2.75 17.39
N TYR A 91 5.48 -3.76 17.68
CA TYR A 91 5.67 -5.09 17.08
C TYR A 91 5.51 -5.05 15.56
N LEU A 92 4.44 -4.41 15.07
CA LEU A 92 4.13 -4.33 13.64
C LEU A 92 5.20 -3.58 12.85
N GLU A 93 5.98 -2.70 13.47
CA GLU A 93 7.15 -2.09 12.84
C GLU A 93 8.21 -3.13 12.42
N THR A 94 8.28 -4.28 13.09
CA THR A 94 9.31 -5.31 12.87
C THR A 94 8.91 -6.41 11.88
N VAL A 95 7.63 -6.52 11.54
CA VAL A 95 7.12 -7.60 10.66
C VAL A 95 6.55 -7.08 9.35
N LYS A 96 6.48 -7.94 8.33
CA LYS A 96 5.91 -7.57 7.02
C LYS A 96 4.38 -7.70 7.01
N TRP A 97 3.72 -6.62 6.63
CA TRP A 97 2.28 -6.50 6.37
C TRP A 97 2.04 -5.38 5.34
N ASP A 98 0.85 -5.32 4.76
CA ASP A 98 0.51 -4.35 3.69
C ASP A 98 -0.62 -3.40 4.13
N TYR A 99 -1.68 -3.96 4.73
CA TYR A 99 -2.81 -3.20 5.29
C TYR A 99 -3.00 -3.50 6.77
N ILE A 100 -3.36 -2.49 7.56
CA ILE A 100 -3.81 -2.66 8.95
C ILE A 100 -5.25 -2.18 9.11
N ALA A 101 -6.01 -2.88 9.96
CA ALA A 101 -7.30 -2.42 10.47
C ALA A 101 -7.38 -2.63 11.99
N ILE A 102 -8.20 -1.83 12.66
CA ILE A 102 -8.46 -1.94 14.10
C ILE A 102 -9.99 -1.77 14.28
N PRO A 103 -10.76 -2.88 14.38
CA PRO A 103 -12.22 -2.83 14.32
C PRO A 103 -12.89 -1.96 15.40
N GLU A 104 -12.33 -1.97 16.61
CA GLU A 104 -12.85 -1.25 17.78
C GLU A 104 -12.07 0.04 18.06
N ILE A 105 -11.47 0.63 17.03
CA ILE A 105 -10.71 1.87 17.18
C ILE A 105 -11.62 3.04 17.55
N THR A 106 -11.17 3.87 18.50
CA THR A 106 -11.86 5.12 18.84
C THR A 106 -11.48 6.23 17.87
N SER A 107 -12.32 7.26 17.73
CA SER A 107 -12.00 8.41 16.87
C SER A 107 -10.68 9.11 17.24
N GLN A 108 -10.33 9.12 18.54
CA GLN A 108 -9.07 9.69 19.01
C GLN A 108 -7.86 8.85 18.57
N ASP A 109 -7.96 7.53 18.68
CA ASP A 109 -6.88 6.62 18.29
C ASP A 109 -6.71 6.53 16.78
N THR A 110 -7.79 6.71 16.02
CA THR A 110 -7.76 6.78 14.55
C THR A 110 -6.74 7.79 14.04
N LEU A 111 -6.70 9.01 14.60
CA LEU A 111 -5.70 10.03 14.22
C LEU A 111 -4.28 9.67 14.65
N THR A 112 -4.13 8.98 15.78
CA THR A 112 -2.84 8.50 16.27
C THR A 112 -2.25 7.45 15.34
N VAL A 113 -3.05 6.46 14.96
CA VAL A 113 -2.66 5.42 13.98
C VAL A 113 -2.37 6.05 12.63
N ALA A 114 -3.16 7.02 12.17
CA ALA A 114 -2.89 7.70 10.91
C ALA A 114 -1.53 8.42 10.90
N THR A 115 -1.20 9.13 11.99
CA THR A 115 0.12 9.76 12.16
C THR A 115 1.25 8.73 12.14
N TRP A 116 1.08 7.60 12.82
CA TRP A 116 2.06 6.52 12.82
C TRP A 116 2.30 5.95 11.42
N ILE A 117 1.25 5.68 10.65
CA ILE A 117 1.37 5.22 9.26
C ILE A 117 2.16 6.22 8.41
N LYS A 118 1.89 7.52 8.54
CA LYS A 118 2.67 8.57 7.85
C LYS A 118 4.15 8.50 8.21
N GLN A 119 4.49 8.29 9.48
CA GLN A 119 5.88 8.14 9.94
C GLN A 119 6.54 6.88 9.34
N LEU A 120 5.83 5.75 9.31
CA LEU A 120 6.34 4.53 8.69
C LEU A 120 6.68 4.74 7.22
N ARG A 121 5.76 5.35 6.47
CA ARG A 121 5.91 5.57 5.02
C ARG A 121 6.99 6.59 4.68
N ASN A 122 7.01 7.72 5.39
CA ASN A 122 7.83 8.88 5.03
C ASN A 122 9.22 8.86 5.68
N SER A 123 9.33 8.35 6.90
CA SER A 123 10.58 8.42 7.68
C SER A 123 11.28 7.07 7.79
N ARG A 124 10.54 5.96 7.80
CA ARG A 124 11.11 4.62 7.95
C ARG A 124 11.12 3.80 6.67
N ASN A 125 10.68 4.39 5.55
CA ASN A 125 10.55 3.74 4.25
C ASN A 125 9.76 2.42 4.30
N LYS A 126 8.82 2.28 5.24
CA LYS A 126 7.94 1.13 5.37
C LYS A 126 6.60 1.46 4.72
N LYS A 127 6.44 0.99 3.48
CA LYS A 127 5.30 1.30 2.60
C LYS A 127 4.07 0.46 2.93
N VAL A 128 3.40 0.82 4.01
CA VAL A 128 2.20 0.18 4.54
C VAL A 128 1.02 1.14 4.54
N LYS A 129 -0.19 0.63 4.69
CA LYS A 129 -1.44 1.41 4.66
C LYS A 129 -2.37 1.03 5.81
N ALA A 130 -3.22 1.96 6.26
CA ALA A 130 -4.27 1.67 7.23
C ALA A 130 -5.65 1.91 6.63
N VAL A 131 -6.57 0.99 6.90
CA VAL A 131 -8.01 1.21 6.69
C VAL A 131 -8.61 1.65 8.01
N LEU A 132 -9.05 2.91 8.06
CA LEU A 132 -9.52 3.56 9.27
C LEU A 132 -10.92 4.14 9.05
N PRO A 133 -11.82 4.05 10.05
CA PRO A 133 -13.15 4.61 9.94
C PRO A 133 -13.10 6.14 10.03
N ASP A 134 -13.74 6.83 9.08
CA ASP A 134 -13.95 8.29 9.08
C ASP A 134 -12.67 9.12 9.38
N CYS A 135 -11.56 8.76 8.74
CA CYS A 135 -10.23 9.35 8.94
C CYS A 135 -9.78 10.22 7.76
N ALA A 136 -10.24 11.47 7.70
CA ALA A 136 -9.78 12.45 6.70
C ALA A 136 -8.36 12.95 7.00
N SER A 137 -7.35 12.17 6.58
CA SER A 137 -5.94 12.38 6.93
C SER A 137 -5.06 12.96 5.83
N ASP A 138 -5.60 13.25 4.64
CA ASP A 138 -4.87 13.80 3.49
C ASP A 138 -3.54 13.07 3.21
N ASN A 139 -3.61 11.75 3.12
CA ASN A 139 -2.43 10.93 2.88
C ASN A 139 -2.75 9.63 2.15
N GLU A 140 -1.86 9.28 1.22
CA GLU A 140 -1.98 8.10 0.38
C GLU A 140 -1.83 6.77 1.15
N GLY A 141 -1.30 6.84 2.37
CA GLY A 141 -1.19 5.73 3.31
C GLY A 141 -2.48 5.40 4.07
N ILE A 142 -3.51 6.25 4.00
CA ILE A 142 -4.72 6.10 4.81
C ILE A 142 -5.93 5.90 3.89
N VAL A 143 -6.61 4.78 4.01
CA VAL A 143 -7.91 4.52 3.40
C VAL A 143 -8.97 4.96 4.40
N ASN A 144 -9.64 6.07 4.09
CA ASN A 144 -10.71 6.64 4.90
C ASN A 144 -12.03 5.93 4.57
N PHE A 145 -12.36 4.88 5.31
CA PHE A 145 -13.60 4.14 5.10
C PHE A 145 -14.75 4.84 5.84
N ALA A 146 -15.78 5.26 5.11
CA ALA A 146 -16.79 6.18 5.64
C ALA A 146 -18.23 5.70 5.45
N THR A 147 -18.45 4.38 5.34
CA THR A 147 -19.80 3.80 5.30
C THR A 147 -20.11 3.15 6.64
N ASP A 148 -21.17 3.64 7.28
CA ASP A 148 -21.74 3.07 8.50
C ASP A 148 -23.06 2.34 8.19
N SER A 149 -23.65 1.68 9.18
CA SER A 149 -24.93 0.97 9.06
C SER A 149 -24.94 -0.06 7.91
N ILE A 150 -23.87 -0.84 7.81
CA ILE A 150 -23.68 -1.84 6.75
C ILE A 150 -24.47 -3.09 7.11
N ARG A 151 -25.57 -3.33 6.40
CA ARG A 151 -26.50 -4.43 6.71
C ARG A 151 -26.11 -5.69 5.94
N THR A 152 -26.04 -6.79 6.67
CA THR A 152 -25.94 -8.16 6.14
C THR A 152 -27.20 -8.94 6.53
N ALA A 153 -27.29 -10.20 6.10
CA ALA A 153 -28.40 -11.07 6.50
C ALA A 153 -28.51 -11.26 8.02
N ASP A 154 -27.37 -11.26 8.72
CA ASP A 154 -27.31 -11.61 10.13
C ASP A 154 -27.33 -10.37 11.04
N LYS A 155 -26.68 -9.28 10.61
CA LYS A 155 -26.55 -8.06 11.43
C LYS A 155 -26.09 -6.81 10.66
N THR A 156 -26.03 -5.70 11.40
CA THR A 156 -25.51 -4.42 10.93
C THR A 156 -24.14 -4.15 11.54
N TYR A 157 -23.16 -3.84 10.70
CA TYR A 157 -21.81 -3.44 11.11
C TYR A 157 -21.65 -1.93 11.12
N THR A 158 -20.80 -1.43 12.02
CA THR A 158 -20.29 -0.06 11.95
C THR A 158 -19.14 0.07 10.96
N ALA A 159 -18.78 1.31 10.59
CA ALA A 159 -17.62 1.59 9.75
C ALA A 159 -16.33 0.95 10.31
N GLY A 160 -16.08 1.10 11.61
CA GLY A 160 -14.91 0.53 12.29
C GLY A 160 -14.90 -1.00 12.20
N GLN A 161 -16.02 -1.64 12.54
CA GLN A 161 -16.16 -3.10 12.50
C GLN A 161 -16.00 -3.69 11.08
N TYR A 162 -16.19 -2.89 10.03
CA TYR A 162 -16.03 -3.33 8.65
C TYR A 162 -14.67 -2.98 8.04
N CYS A 163 -13.82 -2.22 8.74
CA CYS A 163 -12.47 -1.88 8.24
C CYS A 163 -11.62 -3.13 7.98
N GLY A 164 -11.73 -4.17 8.81
CA GLY A 164 -11.04 -5.45 8.60
C GLY A 164 -11.44 -6.11 7.27
N ARG A 165 -12.73 -6.10 6.96
CA ARG A 165 -13.27 -6.60 5.69
C ARG A 165 -12.69 -5.86 4.48
N ILE A 166 -12.69 -4.52 4.53
CA ILE A 166 -12.14 -3.68 3.47
C ILE A 166 -10.62 -3.90 3.32
N ALA A 167 -9.87 -4.00 4.42
CA ALA A 167 -8.45 -4.35 4.37
C ALA A 167 -8.22 -5.71 3.70
N GLY A 168 -9.08 -6.70 3.98
CA GLY A 168 -9.09 -7.99 3.32
C GLY A 168 -9.33 -7.91 1.81
N ILE A 169 -10.34 -7.13 1.37
CA ILE A 169 -10.62 -6.88 -0.05
C ILE A 169 -9.39 -6.32 -0.76
N LEU A 170 -8.82 -5.24 -0.20
CA LEU A 170 -7.70 -4.53 -0.82
C LEU A 170 -6.44 -5.40 -0.85
N ALA A 171 -6.13 -6.11 0.24
CA ALA A 171 -4.99 -7.02 0.28
C ALA A 171 -5.17 -8.25 -0.64
N GLY A 172 -6.40 -8.66 -0.95
CA GLY A 172 -6.70 -9.75 -1.88
C GLY A 172 -6.86 -9.30 -3.34
N MET A 173 -6.72 -8.01 -3.64
CA MET A 173 -6.91 -7.48 -4.98
C MET A 173 -5.63 -7.61 -5.81
N PRO A 174 -5.67 -8.27 -6.99
CA PRO A 174 -4.56 -8.26 -7.91
C PRO A 174 -4.19 -6.85 -8.37
N LEU A 175 -2.90 -6.56 -8.50
CA LEU A 175 -2.37 -5.24 -8.92
C LEU A 175 -2.82 -4.79 -10.32
N THR A 176 -3.43 -5.67 -11.11
CA THR A 176 -3.91 -5.35 -12.46
C THR A 176 -5.33 -4.74 -12.45
N ILE A 177 -6.09 -4.91 -11.37
CA ILE A 177 -7.49 -4.46 -11.27
C ILE A 177 -7.72 -3.50 -10.09
N SER A 178 -8.71 -2.62 -10.22
CA SER A 178 -9.11 -1.69 -9.15
C SER A 178 -10.22 -2.30 -8.30
N ALA A 179 -10.31 -1.91 -7.03
CA ALA A 179 -11.44 -2.26 -6.17
C ALA A 179 -12.69 -1.41 -6.44
N THR A 180 -12.61 -0.42 -7.34
CA THR A 180 -13.76 0.36 -7.81
C THR A 180 -14.82 -0.58 -8.39
N TYR A 181 -16.07 -0.43 -7.94
CA TYR A 181 -17.20 -1.31 -8.23
C TYR A 181 -17.07 -2.78 -7.83
N GLN A 182 -16.11 -3.12 -6.96
CA GLN A 182 -16.07 -4.45 -6.34
C GLN A 182 -17.38 -4.71 -5.60
N VAL A 183 -18.05 -5.82 -5.93
CA VAL A 183 -19.29 -6.27 -5.30
C VAL A 183 -18.99 -6.92 -3.96
N LEU A 184 -19.83 -6.65 -2.96
CA LEU A 184 -19.82 -7.30 -1.65
C LEU A 184 -21.12 -8.12 -1.51
N PRO A 185 -21.15 -9.38 -1.97
CA PRO A 185 -22.39 -10.17 -2.02
C PRO A 185 -23.00 -10.48 -0.64
N GLU A 186 -22.19 -10.40 0.41
CA GLU A 186 -22.62 -10.57 1.80
C GLU A 186 -23.40 -9.36 2.35
N VAL A 187 -23.27 -8.19 1.72
CA VAL A 187 -23.93 -6.94 2.15
C VAL A 187 -25.23 -6.78 1.39
N THR A 188 -26.33 -6.72 2.14
CA THR A 188 -27.68 -6.60 1.60
C THR A 188 -28.11 -5.16 1.39
N ASP A 189 -27.64 -4.24 2.23
CA ASP A 189 -28.04 -2.83 2.17
C ASP A 189 -27.05 -1.92 2.90
N VAL A 190 -26.99 -0.65 2.48
CA VAL A 190 -26.19 0.43 3.07
C VAL A 190 -27.01 1.72 3.02
N PRO A 191 -26.66 2.80 3.75
CA PRO A 191 -27.34 4.08 3.59
C PRO A 191 -27.36 4.54 2.13
N HIS A 192 -28.53 4.95 1.64
CA HIS A 192 -28.70 5.40 0.25
C HIS A 192 -28.31 6.87 0.13
N LEU A 193 -27.18 7.10 -0.52
CA LEU A 193 -26.70 8.44 -0.88
C LEU A 193 -27.13 8.76 -2.31
N LYS A 194 -27.42 10.03 -2.58
CA LYS A 194 -27.60 10.54 -3.95
C LYS A 194 -26.26 10.54 -4.68
N ASP A 195 -26.29 10.50 -6.01
CA ASP A 195 -25.08 10.57 -6.84
C ASP A 195 -24.20 11.80 -6.53
N THR A 196 -24.82 12.94 -6.22
CA THR A 196 -24.09 14.15 -5.80
C THR A 196 -23.35 13.94 -4.48
N GLU A 197 -23.99 13.30 -3.50
CA GLU A 197 -23.40 13.02 -2.18
C GLU A 197 -22.30 11.94 -2.28
N LEU A 198 -22.47 10.95 -3.17
CA LEU A 198 -21.45 9.95 -3.48
C LEU A 198 -20.19 10.61 -4.07
N ASN A 199 -20.36 11.47 -5.08
CA ASN A 199 -19.25 12.17 -5.71
C ASN A 199 -18.53 13.11 -4.74
N GLU A 200 -19.27 13.89 -3.96
CA GLU A 200 -18.69 14.78 -2.93
C GLU A 200 -17.88 13.99 -1.89
N ALA A 201 -18.37 12.82 -1.47
CA ALA A 201 -17.64 11.95 -0.54
C ALA A 201 -16.36 11.38 -1.16
N ILE A 202 -16.43 10.91 -2.42
CA ILE A 202 -15.27 10.39 -3.16
C ILE A 202 -14.21 11.49 -3.35
N ASP A 203 -14.63 12.70 -3.74
CA ASP A 203 -13.73 13.86 -3.92
C ASP A 203 -13.10 14.31 -2.60
N ALA A 204 -13.80 14.10 -1.48
CA ALA A 204 -13.27 14.28 -0.13
C ALA A 204 -12.36 13.13 0.35
N GLY A 205 -11.98 12.20 -0.55
CA GLY A 205 -11.07 11.10 -0.25
C GLY A 205 -11.69 9.99 0.61
N LYS A 206 -13.01 9.79 0.53
CA LYS A 206 -13.70 8.72 1.25
C LYS A 206 -13.89 7.50 0.37
N LEU A 207 -13.48 6.34 0.88
CA LEU A 207 -13.92 5.05 0.35
C LEU A 207 -15.28 4.73 0.97
N ILE A 208 -16.30 4.60 0.12
CA ILE A 208 -17.68 4.32 0.54
C ILE A 208 -18.28 3.16 -0.26
N LEU A 209 -19.23 2.48 0.37
CA LEU A 209 -20.12 1.53 -0.27
C LEU A 209 -21.39 2.24 -0.75
N TYR A 210 -21.97 1.76 -1.83
CA TYR A 210 -23.28 2.20 -2.30
C TYR A 210 -24.07 1.01 -2.87
N HIS A 211 -25.39 1.13 -2.89
CA HIS A 211 -26.29 0.17 -3.51
C HIS A 211 -26.74 0.72 -4.87
N ASP A 212 -26.51 -0.03 -5.95
CA ASP A 212 -26.82 0.41 -7.33
C ASP A 212 -28.23 0.04 -7.81
N GLY A 213 -29.13 -0.32 -6.89
CA GLY A 213 -30.44 -0.92 -7.19
C GLY A 213 -30.45 -2.44 -7.33
N GLU A 214 -29.30 -3.11 -7.49
CA GLU A 214 -29.21 -4.58 -7.54
C GLU A 214 -28.25 -5.17 -6.49
N LYS A 215 -27.10 -4.52 -6.27
CA LYS A 215 -25.99 -5.02 -5.45
C LYS A 215 -25.33 -3.89 -4.69
N VAL A 216 -24.74 -4.23 -3.55
CA VAL A 216 -23.85 -3.32 -2.81
C VAL A 216 -22.41 -3.47 -3.32
N LYS A 217 -21.77 -2.33 -3.57
CA LYS A 217 -20.43 -2.25 -4.18
C LYS A 217 -19.59 -1.15 -3.54
N ILE A 218 -18.26 -1.24 -3.67
CA ILE A 218 -17.37 -0.09 -3.46
C ILE A 218 -17.63 0.94 -4.55
N ALA A 219 -17.87 2.20 -4.19
CA ALA A 219 -18.13 3.26 -5.15
C ALA A 219 -16.88 3.62 -5.96
N ARG A 220 -15.77 3.95 -5.27
CA ARG A 220 -14.44 4.17 -5.88
C ARG A 220 -13.33 3.83 -4.90
N ALA A 221 -12.26 3.21 -5.40
CA ALA A 221 -11.11 2.79 -4.60
C ALA A 221 -10.10 3.93 -4.40
N VAL A 222 -10.51 4.95 -3.64
CA VAL A 222 -9.67 6.10 -3.27
C VAL A 222 -9.16 6.00 -1.85
N ASN A 223 -7.99 6.59 -1.61
CA ASN A 223 -7.45 6.85 -0.27
C ASN A 223 -7.80 8.28 0.19
N SER A 224 -7.32 8.68 1.37
CA SER A 224 -7.64 9.96 2.00
C SER A 224 -6.92 11.18 1.40
N PHE A 225 -5.98 10.99 0.47
CA PHE A 225 -5.22 12.08 -0.13
C PHE A 225 -6.13 12.93 -1.04
N VAL A 226 -6.15 14.23 -0.81
CA VAL A 226 -6.97 15.19 -1.56
C VAL A 226 -6.13 16.37 -2.09
N SER A 227 -5.05 16.74 -1.38
CA SER A 227 -4.23 17.92 -1.69
C SER A 227 -3.13 17.62 -2.71
N ALA A 228 -3.48 17.51 -3.99
CA ALA A 228 -2.50 17.34 -5.06
C ALA A 228 -1.44 18.46 -5.05
N THR A 229 -0.17 18.08 -5.21
CA THR A 229 0.98 18.99 -5.27
C THR A 229 1.74 18.82 -6.59
N GLN A 230 2.80 19.59 -6.80
CA GLN A 230 3.69 19.41 -7.95
C GLN A 230 4.34 18.01 -7.97
N ASP A 231 4.59 17.43 -6.80
CA ASP A 231 5.27 16.13 -6.65
C ASP A 231 4.28 14.96 -6.55
N LYS A 232 3.03 15.22 -6.14
CA LYS A 232 1.98 14.21 -5.94
C LYS A 232 0.71 14.61 -6.68
N GLY A 233 0.50 14.04 -7.86
CA GLY A 233 -0.71 14.25 -8.66
C GLY A 233 -1.89 13.39 -8.23
N GLU A 234 -2.98 13.48 -9.00
CA GLU A 234 -4.23 12.74 -8.79
C GLU A 234 -4.06 11.22 -8.74
N ASP A 235 -3.07 10.66 -9.46
CA ASP A 235 -2.75 9.23 -9.45
C ASP A 235 -2.46 8.72 -8.01
N PHE A 236 -1.98 9.57 -7.09
CA PHE A 236 -1.71 9.20 -5.69
C PHE A 236 -2.98 8.98 -4.86
N LYS A 237 -4.16 9.39 -5.35
CA LYS A 237 -5.44 9.13 -4.68
C LYS A 237 -5.90 7.68 -4.86
N LYS A 238 -5.40 7.00 -5.90
CA LYS A 238 -5.87 5.67 -6.29
C LYS A 238 -5.15 4.56 -5.54
N ILE A 239 -5.91 3.68 -4.90
CA ILE A 239 -5.34 2.60 -4.08
C ILE A 239 -4.48 1.64 -4.93
N LYS A 240 -4.98 1.21 -6.10
CA LYS A 240 -4.25 0.34 -7.04
C LYS A 240 -2.87 0.90 -7.40
N ILE A 241 -2.80 2.18 -7.72
CA ILE A 241 -1.55 2.86 -8.09
C ILE A 241 -0.59 2.84 -6.90
N MET A 242 -1.08 3.15 -5.71
CA MET A 242 -0.27 3.12 -4.50
C MET A 242 0.26 1.72 -4.17
N ASP A 243 -0.51 0.66 -4.41
CA ASP A 243 -0.04 -0.72 -4.21
C ASP A 243 1.11 -1.09 -5.16
N ILE A 244 1.03 -0.69 -6.44
CA ILE A 244 2.11 -0.90 -7.41
C ILE A 244 3.38 -0.14 -6.96
N LEU A 245 3.24 1.14 -6.59
CA LEU A 245 4.37 1.97 -6.15
C LEU A 245 5.00 1.44 -4.85
N ASP A 246 4.18 0.99 -3.91
CA ASP A 246 4.62 0.40 -2.65
C ASP A 246 5.38 -0.92 -2.90
N LEU A 247 4.90 -1.79 -3.79
CA LEU A 247 5.60 -3.02 -4.19
C LEU A 247 6.97 -2.71 -4.80
N ILE A 248 7.02 -1.78 -5.76
CA ILE A 248 8.26 -1.36 -6.42
C ILE A 248 9.29 -0.87 -5.40
N ASN A 249 8.87 -0.01 -4.47
CA ASN A 249 9.77 0.49 -3.42
C ASN A 249 10.30 -0.66 -2.56
N GLN A 250 9.42 -1.56 -2.09
CA GLN A 250 9.81 -2.70 -1.27
C GLN A 250 10.81 -3.62 -1.98
N ASP A 251 10.57 -3.95 -3.25
CA ASP A 251 11.43 -4.86 -4.02
C ASP A 251 12.81 -4.24 -4.30
N ILE A 252 12.86 -2.95 -4.63
CA ILE A 252 14.12 -2.23 -4.84
C ILE A 252 14.91 -2.12 -3.55
N THR A 253 14.29 -1.66 -2.46
CA THR A 253 14.95 -1.53 -1.16
C THR A 253 15.51 -2.86 -0.69
N LYS A 254 14.68 -3.92 -0.68
CA LYS A 254 15.10 -5.25 -0.23
C LYS A 254 16.24 -5.80 -1.09
N THR A 255 16.12 -5.71 -2.41
CA THR A 255 17.17 -6.24 -3.31
C THR A 255 18.48 -5.48 -3.17
N ALA A 256 18.42 -4.16 -2.98
CA ALA A 256 19.60 -3.34 -2.74
C ALA A 256 20.26 -3.69 -1.39
N GLU A 257 19.48 -3.85 -0.32
CA GLU A 257 19.98 -4.27 1.01
C GLU A 257 20.63 -5.66 0.97
N ASP A 258 19.97 -6.62 0.32
CA ASP A 258 20.44 -8.00 0.26
C ASP A 258 21.69 -8.17 -0.60
N TYR A 259 21.81 -7.45 -1.72
CA TYR A 259 22.83 -7.75 -2.75
C TYR A 259 23.77 -6.61 -3.13
N TYR A 260 23.48 -5.35 -2.77
CA TYR A 260 24.29 -4.19 -3.18
C TYR A 260 24.97 -3.48 -2.00
N ILE A 261 24.17 -3.00 -1.04
CA ILE A 261 24.63 -2.16 0.06
C ILE A 261 25.61 -2.94 0.94
N GLY A 262 26.80 -2.36 1.13
CA GLY A 262 27.91 -2.95 1.89
C GLY A 262 28.62 -4.13 1.20
N LYS A 263 28.17 -4.56 0.02
CA LYS A 263 28.68 -5.75 -0.70
C LYS A 263 29.38 -5.42 -2.01
N VAL A 264 29.07 -4.25 -2.58
CA VAL A 264 29.59 -3.78 -3.86
C VAL A 264 30.30 -2.45 -3.67
N ALA A 265 31.46 -2.28 -4.31
CA ALA A 265 32.18 -1.00 -4.29
C ALA A 265 31.34 0.09 -4.97
N ASN A 266 31.23 1.27 -4.36
CA ASN A 266 30.40 2.36 -4.87
C ASN A 266 31.09 3.18 -5.98
N SER A 267 31.53 2.51 -7.05
CA SER A 267 32.03 3.16 -8.26
C SER A 267 30.88 3.57 -9.18
N TYR A 268 31.12 4.53 -10.08
CA TYR A 268 30.17 4.89 -11.13
C TYR A 268 29.72 3.69 -11.96
N ASP A 269 30.66 2.85 -12.41
CA ASP A 269 30.35 1.63 -13.15
C ASP A 269 29.38 0.71 -12.39
N ASN A 270 29.56 0.54 -11.08
CA ASN A 270 28.67 -0.30 -10.27
C ASN A 270 27.30 0.37 -10.05
N LYS A 271 27.23 1.70 -9.96
CA LYS A 271 25.94 2.42 -10.00
C LYS A 271 25.24 2.21 -11.33
N CYS A 272 25.95 2.24 -12.46
CA CYS A 272 25.39 1.95 -13.78
C CYS A 272 24.87 0.52 -13.86
N LEU A 273 25.59 -0.47 -13.33
CA LEU A 273 25.10 -1.85 -13.25
C LEU A 273 23.84 -1.98 -12.39
N LEU A 274 23.76 -1.26 -11.27
CA LEU A 274 22.55 -1.20 -10.44
C LEU A 274 21.37 -0.59 -11.21
N ILE A 275 21.59 0.53 -11.90
CA ILE A 275 20.59 1.18 -12.74
C ILE A 275 20.08 0.21 -13.81
N SER A 276 20.98 -0.47 -14.53
CA SER A 276 20.59 -1.46 -15.54
C SER A 276 19.79 -2.62 -14.94
N ALA A 277 20.12 -3.06 -13.72
CA ALA A 277 19.38 -4.13 -13.05
C ALA A 277 17.98 -3.69 -12.61
N ILE A 278 17.82 -2.47 -12.10
CA ILE A 278 16.52 -1.87 -11.76
C ILE A 278 15.70 -1.62 -13.04
N GLN A 279 16.33 -1.19 -14.12
CA GLN A 279 15.66 -0.99 -15.41
C GLN A 279 15.06 -2.31 -15.94
N ALA A 280 15.82 -3.41 -15.89
CA ALA A 280 15.33 -4.74 -16.26
C ALA A 280 14.18 -5.22 -15.35
N TYR A 281 14.12 -4.75 -14.09
CA TYR A 281 12.98 -4.98 -13.22
C TYR A 281 11.74 -4.20 -13.70
N PHE A 282 11.86 -2.93 -14.07
CA PHE A 282 10.75 -2.16 -14.64
C PHE A 282 10.23 -2.75 -15.94
N GLU A 283 11.12 -3.19 -16.84
CA GLU A 283 10.75 -3.88 -18.08
C GLU A 283 9.93 -5.15 -17.81
N ALA A 284 10.24 -5.90 -16.74
CA ALA A 284 9.42 -7.05 -16.35
C ALA A 284 8.02 -6.64 -15.88
N LEU A 285 7.89 -5.54 -15.15
CA LEU A 285 6.58 -5.00 -14.73
C LEU A 285 5.76 -4.46 -15.91
N GLU A 286 6.42 -3.92 -16.94
CA GLU A 286 5.77 -3.51 -18.19
C GLU A 286 5.18 -4.73 -18.92
N LEU A 287 5.92 -5.84 -19.01
CA LEU A 287 5.43 -7.09 -19.60
C LEU A 287 4.21 -7.67 -18.88
N ASP A 288 4.15 -7.45 -17.57
CA ASP A 288 3.04 -7.87 -16.70
C ASP A 288 1.86 -6.89 -16.70
N ASN A 289 1.90 -5.83 -17.52
CA ASN A 289 0.88 -4.76 -17.58
C ASN A 289 0.66 -4.03 -16.25
N LEU A 290 1.69 -3.93 -15.42
CA LEU A 290 1.67 -3.10 -14.21
C LEU A 290 2.17 -1.69 -14.50
N LEU A 291 3.09 -1.53 -15.45
CA LEU A 291 3.64 -0.25 -15.89
C LEU A 291 3.39 -0.02 -17.39
N ASP A 292 3.28 1.24 -17.80
CA ASP A 292 3.07 1.65 -19.19
C ASP A 292 4.37 1.45 -19.99
N PRO A 293 4.38 0.59 -21.03
CA PRO A 293 5.61 0.22 -21.73
C PRO A 293 6.41 1.40 -22.28
N GLY A 294 7.71 1.41 -22.00
CA GLY A 294 8.65 2.42 -22.51
C GLY A 294 8.55 3.80 -21.85
N LYS A 295 7.80 3.95 -20.75
CA LYS A 295 7.69 5.21 -20.00
C LYS A 295 8.39 5.19 -18.64
N ASN A 296 9.13 4.13 -18.33
CA ASN A 296 9.71 3.90 -17.02
C ASN A 296 11.24 3.93 -17.11
N GLN A 297 11.88 4.79 -16.32
CA GLN A 297 13.32 4.96 -16.36
C GLN A 297 13.90 5.21 -14.97
N VAL A 298 15.00 4.53 -14.66
CA VAL A 298 15.85 4.81 -13.48
C VAL A 298 17.13 5.53 -13.90
N PHE A 299 17.58 6.51 -13.12
CA PHE A 299 18.76 7.32 -13.40
C PHE A 299 19.40 7.85 -12.12
N ILE A 300 20.63 8.39 -12.21
CA ILE A 300 21.27 9.10 -11.10
C ILE A 300 20.55 10.41 -10.85
N ASP A 301 20.15 10.65 -9.59
CA ASP A 301 19.55 11.91 -9.17
C ASP A 301 20.62 13.01 -9.11
N ILE A 302 20.79 13.72 -10.22
CA ILE A 302 21.79 14.79 -10.38
C ILE A 302 21.56 15.92 -9.35
N PRO A 303 20.34 16.44 -9.14
CA PRO A 303 20.10 17.45 -8.10
C PRO A 303 20.56 17.00 -6.70
N VAL A 304 20.13 15.81 -6.26
CA VAL A 304 20.47 15.30 -4.91
C VAL A 304 21.95 15.00 -4.79
N GLN A 305 22.55 14.35 -5.80
CA GLN A 305 23.98 14.06 -5.82
C GLN A 305 24.82 15.34 -5.82
N SER A 306 24.41 16.37 -6.58
CA SER A 306 25.07 17.68 -6.59
C SER A 306 25.03 18.35 -5.22
N ASN A 307 23.89 18.30 -4.54
CA ASN A 307 23.75 18.86 -3.20
C ASN A 307 24.61 18.13 -2.17
N PHE A 308 24.70 16.80 -2.26
CA PHE A 308 25.62 16.01 -1.44
C PHE A 308 27.08 16.40 -1.68
N LEU A 309 27.51 16.50 -2.95
CA LEU A 309 28.88 16.87 -3.32
C LEU A 309 29.25 18.25 -2.74
N LYS A 310 28.39 19.26 -2.93
CA LYS A 310 28.54 20.60 -2.32
C LYS A 310 28.67 20.51 -0.80
N GLY A 311 27.80 19.73 -0.14
CA GLY A 311 27.84 19.52 1.30
C GLY A 311 29.12 18.85 1.81
N THR A 312 29.84 18.13 0.94
CA THR A 312 31.15 17.54 1.24
C THR A 312 32.35 18.41 0.86
N GLY A 313 32.11 19.64 0.37
CA GLY A 313 33.16 20.59 -0.01
C GLY A 313 33.67 20.46 -1.46
N VAL A 314 32.98 19.69 -2.32
CA VAL A 314 33.30 19.59 -3.74
C VAL A 314 32.69 20.77 -4.50
N ASP A 315 33.51 21.51 -5.26
CA ASP A 315 33.02 22.54 -6.17
C ASP A 315 32.43 21.92 -7.44
N VAL A 316 31.09 21.93 -7.53
CA VAL A 316 30.36 21.40 -8.69
C VAL A 316 30.06 22.45 -9.75
N SER A 317 30.42 23.72 -9.55
CA SER A 317 30.05 24.81 -10.47
C SER A 317 30.74 24.70 -11.84
N SER A 318 31.91 24.06 -11.87
CA SER A 318 32.69 23.80 -13.08
C SER A 318 32.47 22.40 -13.67
N MET A 319 31.63 21.58 -13.04
CA MET A 319 31.40 20.20 -13.45
C MET A 319 30.25 20.12 -14.46
N ASN A 320 30.47 19.37 -15.55
CA ASN A 320 29.38 18.96 -16.43
C ASN A 320 28.57 17.81 -15.82
N GLU A 321 27.43 17.49 -16.42
CA GLU A 321 26.52 16.45 -15.93
C GLU A 321 27.20 15.08 -15.77
N GLN A 322 28.06 14.69 -16.71
CA GLN A 322 28.77 13.41 -16.64
C GLN A 322 29.78 13.38 -15.49
N GLN A 323 30.52 14.47 -15.28
CA GLN A 323 31.43 14.61 -14.15
C GLN A 323 30.67 14.53 -12.82
N ILE A 324 29.47 15.13 -12.73
CA ILE A 324 28.63 15.02 -11.54
C ILE A 324 28.21 13.57 -11.32
N LYS A 325 27.78 12.85 -12.36
CA LYS A 325 27.38 11.43 -12.29
C LYS A 325 28.52 10.52 -11.82
N GLU A 326 29.72 10.74 -12.34
CA GLU A 326 30.92 9.93 -12.07
C GLU A 326 31.56 10.25 -10.71
N ALA A 327 31.25 11.40 -10.12
CA ALA A 327 31.84 11.84 -8.87
C ALA A 327 31.66 10.80 -7.74
N ASN A 328 32.70 10.65 -6.93
CA ASN A 328 32.69 9.76 -5.79
C ASN A 328 31.75 10.29 -4.70
N THR A 329 30.73 9.50 -4.38
CA THR A 329 29.73 9.84 -3.34
C THR A 329 29.94 9.04 -2.05
N LYS A 330 31.17 8.60 -1.80
CA LYS A 330 31.58 7.78 -0.67
C LYS A 330 30.76 6.50 -0.59
N ASP A 331 29.91 6.38 0.43
CA ASP A 331 29.03 5.24 0.70
C ASP A 331 27.58 5.49 0.23
N LYS A 332 27.28 6.62 -0.42
CA LYS A 332 25.92 7.01 -0.81
C LYS A 332 25.64 6.73 -2.28
N VAL A 333 24.43 6.31 -2.60
CA VAL A 333 23.91 6.17 -3.96
C VAL A 333 22.63 6.98 -4.05
N PHE A 334 22.54 7.85 -5.04
CA PHE A 334 21.38 8.72 -5.27
C PHE A 334 20.78 8.38 -6.63
N LEU A 335 19.64 7.69 -6.62
CA LEU A 335 18.89 7.35 -7.82
C LEU A 335 17.50 7.98 -7.73
N ALA A 336 16.98 8.35 -8.90
CA ALA A 336 15.58 8.71 -9.11
C ALA A 336 14.99 7.80 -10.19
N ALA A 337 13.67 7.70 -10.22
CA ALA A 337 12.96 6.96 -11.24
C ALA A 337 11.70 7.71 -11.67
N ASN A 338 11.47 7.74 -12.98
CA ASN A 338 10.18 8.08 -13.57
C ASN A 338 9.43 6.77 -13.79
N ILE A 339 8.22 6.67 -13.25
CA ILE A 339 7.40 5.46 -13.35
C ILE A 339 5.99 5.89 -13.73
N LYS A 340 5.37 5.17 -14.67
CA LYS A 340 3.97 5.36 -15.07
C LYS A 340 3.20 4.05 -14.87
N PRO A 341 2.61 3.82 -13.68
CA PRO A 341 1.76 2.66 -13.45
C PRO A 341 0.52 2.68 -14.36
N LEU A 342 0.09 1.50 -14.80
CA LEU A 342 -1.13 1.33 -15.57
C LEU A 342 -2.34 1.34 -14.65
N ASP A 343 -3.23 2.29 -14.87
CA ASP A 343 -4.47 2.39 -14.11
C ASP A 343 -5.57 1.46 -14.64
N ALA A 344 -6.61 1.24 -13.85
CA ALA A 344 -7.82 0.57 -14.32
C ALA A 344 -8.76 1.59 -14.99
N VAL A 345 -9.56 1.13 -15.96
CA VAL A 345 -10.68 1.92 -16.48
C VAL A 345 -11.77 1.97 -15.41
N GLU A 346 -12.09 3.16 -14.92
CA GLU A 346 -13.11 3.38 -13.87
C GLU A 346 -14.36 4.10 -14.39
N ASP A 347 -14.24 4.81 -15.52
CA ASP A 347 -15.32 5.58 -16.15
C ASP A 347 -15.36 5.29 -17.66
N ILE A 348 -16.55 5.16 -18.24
CA ILE A 348 -16.76 5.03 -19.69
C ILE A 348 -17.90 5.98 -20.09
N THR A 349 -17.60 6.89 -21.01
CA THR A 349 -18.61 7.76 -21.63
C THR A 349 -18.86 7.29 -23.05
N LEU A 350 -20.10 6.86 -23.34
CA LEU A 350 -20.55 6.49 -24.69
C LEU A 350 -21.65 7.44 -25.14
N ASN A 351 -21.34 8.32 -26.09
CA ASN A 351 -22.35 9.18 -26.72
C ASN A 351 -22.98 8.44 -27.90
N ILE A 352 -24.25 8.04 -27.77
CA ILE A 352 -25.04 7.46 -28.86
C ILE A 352 -25.92 8.56 -29.44
N ASN A 353 -25.59 9.01 -30.65
CA ASN A 353 -26.41 9.95 -31.41
C ASN A 353 -27.26 9.17 -32.42
N LEU A 354 -28.49 9.60 -32.65
CA LEU A 354 -29.40 9.07 -33.68
C LEU A 354 -29.13 9.69 -35.05
#